data_AF-A0A7S1SNP4-F1
#
_entry.id   AF-A0A7S1SNP4-F1
#
_cell.length_a   1.000
_cell.length_b   1.000
_cell.length_c   1.000
_cell.angle_alpha   90.00
_cell.angle_beta   90.00
_cell.angle_gamma   90.00
#
_symmetry.space_group_name_H-M   'P 1'
#
loop_
_entity.id
_entity.type
_entity.pdbx_description
1 polymer ?
#
loop_
_entity_poly.entity_id
_entity_poly.type
_entity_poly.pdbx_seq_one_letter_code
_entity_poly.pdbx_strand_id
1 'polypeptide(L)'
;MAIGAAFIQGGAPLGWARATIILFHELPQELGDYGMLLAAGMSSGRALAWNFVSALTALLGTALVLSFTSGTSDSDHNGNGLLEGFVAGGFIYISLTGVLADMAASADLNRTVWQLICMCTGVWMC
;
A
#
# COMPACT_ATOMS: atom_id res chain seq x y z
N MET A 1 7.22 -6.28 8.85
CA MET A 1 8.43 -7.15 8.89
C MET A 1 9.73 -6.39 8.59
N ALA A 2 9.76 -5.49 7.60
CA ALA A 2 10.97 -4.79 7.15
C ALA A 2 11.68 -3.92 8.21
N ILE A 3 10.94 -3.31 9.14
CA ILE A 3 11.52 -2.47 10.21
C ILE A 3 12.37 -3.31 11.17
N GLY A 4 11.84 -4.45 11.63
CA GLY A 4 12.55 -5.35 12.56
C GLY A 4 13.83 -5.93 11.96
N ALA A 5 13.79 -6.33 10.68
CA ALA A 5 14.98 -6.80 9.97
C ALA A 5 16.05 -5.70 9.86
N ALA A 6 15.66 -4.44 9.65
CA ALA A 6 16.59 -3.31 9.56
C ALA A 6 17.26 -2.97 10.89
N PHE A 7 16.55 -3.08 12.02
CA PHE A 7 17.15 -2.92 13.35
C PHE A 7 18.17 -4.02 13.68
N ILE A 8 17.94 -5.26 13.20
CA ILE A 8 18.85 -6.38 13.41
C ILE A 8 20.08 -6.29 12.48
N GLN A 9 19.90 -5.93 11.21
CA GLN A 9 21.00 -5.89 10.23
C GLN A 9 21.86 -4.63 10.30
N GLY A 10 21.26 -3.46 10.57
CA GLY A 10 21.96 -2.17 10.52
C GLY A 10 21.93 -1.37 11.81
N GLY A 11 21.48 -1.98 12.91
CA GLY A 11 21.38 -1.32 14.22
C GLY A 11 20.34 -0.20 14.26
N ALA A 12 20.37 0.57 15.36
CA ALA A 12 19.41 1.63 15.62
C ALA A 12 19.30 2.69 14.49
N PRO A 13 20.40 3.19 13.88
CA PRO A 13 20.31 4.24 12.85
C PRO A 13 19.54 3.78 11.60
N LEU A 14 19.83 2.57 11.10
CA LEU A 14 19.16 2.04 9.91
C LEU A 14 17.71 1.64 10.22
N GLY A 15 17.47 1.08 11.40
CA GLY A 15 16.13 0.75 11.88
C GLY A 15 15.22 1.98 11.96
N TRP A 16 15.71 3.06 12.59
CA TRP A 16 14.97 4.32 12.67
C TRP A 16 14.76 4.95 11.30
N ALA A 17 15.79 5.01 10.46
CA ALA A 17 15.65 5.54 9.09
C ALA A 17 14.56 4.79 8.30
N ARG A 18 14.55 3.45 8.37
CA ARG A 18 13.57 2.63 7.64
C ARG A 18 12.16 2.74 8.23
N ALA A 19 12.05 2.84 9.56
CA ALA A 19 10.78 3.09 10.22
C ALA A 19 10.18 4.44 9.79
N THR A 20 10.99 5.49 9.72
CA THR A 20 10.56 6.82 9.28
C THR A 20 10.12 6.82 7.81
N ILE A 21 10.86 6.15 6.92
CA ILE A 21 10.48 6.04 5.51
C ILE A 21 9.12 5.33 5.36
N ILE A 22 8.95 4.17 6.03
CA ILE A 22 7.71 3.40 5.95
C ILE A 22 6.54 4.20 6.54
N LEU A 23 6.76 4.91 7.66
CA LEU A 23 5.75 5.80 8.22
C LEU A 23 5.27 6.83 7.18
N PHE A 24 6.19 7.47 6.46
CA PHE A 24 5.81 8.44 5.42
C PHE A 24 5.12 7.82 4.19
N HIS A 25 5.24 6.51 3.96
CA HIS A 25 4.54 5.83 2.86
C HIS A 25 3.15 5.34 3.27
N GLU A 26 3.00 4.84 4.49
CA GLU A 26 1.74 4.28 4.99
C GLU A 26 0.75 5.39 5.41
N LEU A 27 1.24 6.51 5.97
CA LEU A 27 0.38 7.58 6.50
C LEU A 27 -0.47 8.27 5.42
N PRO A 28 0.06 8.62 4.23
CA PRO A 28 -0.74 9.13 3.11
C PRO A 28 -1.73 8.08 2.58
N GLN A 29 -1.34 6.80 2.58
CA GLN A 29 -2.18 5.71 2.09
C GLN A 29 -3.42 5.53 2.98
N GLU A 30 -3.21 5.46 4.30
CA GLU A 30 -4.30 5.35 5.28
C GLU A 30 -5.21 6.58 5.28
N LEU A 31 -4.66 7.78 5.08
CA LEU A 31 -5.46 9.01 4.92
C LEU A 31 -6.28 9.00 3.63
N GLY A 32 -5.76 8.43 2.55
CA GLY A 32 -6.46 8.23 1.28
C GLY A 32 -7.64 7.27 1.43
N ASP A 33 -7.42 6.11 2.04
CA ASP A 33 -8.45 5.10 2.31
C ASP A 33 -9.56 5.68 3.21
N TYR A 34 -9.18 6.42 4.26
CA TYR A 34 -10.12 7.13 5.10
C TYR A 34 -10.95 8.17 4.31
N GLY A 35 -10.30 8.94 3.43
CA GLY A 35 -10.96 9.91 2.56
C GLY A 35 -11.96 9.26 1.59
N MET A 36 -11.62 8.11 1.03
CA MET A 36 -12.52 7.33 0.16
C MET A 36 -13.74 6.82 0.91
N LEU A 37 -13.57 6.34 2.16
CA LEU A 37 -14.69 5.88 3.00
C LEU A 37 -15.62 7.03 3.40
N LEU A 38 -15.07 8.22 3.67
CA LEU A 38 -15.86 9.43 3.89
C LEU A 38 -16.63 9.84 2.63
N ALA A 39 -15.98 9.80 1.46
CA ALA A 39 -16.62 10.10 0.17
C ALA A 39 -17.73 9.09 -0.18
N ALA A 40 -17.62 7.84 0.28
CA ALA A 40 -18.67 6.83 0.19
C ALA A 40 -19.87 7.09 1.13
N GLY A 41 -19.87 8.17 1.91
CA GLY A 41 -20.99 8.59 2.76
C GLY A 41 -20.93 8.06 4.19
N MET A 42 -19.79 7.53 4.64
CA MET A 42 -19.64 7.04 6.01
C MET A 42 -19.33 8.17 7.00
N SER A 43 -19.82 8.04 8.24
CA SER A 43 -19.46 8.97 9.31
C SER A 43 -18.00 8.76 9.74
N SER A 44 -17.35 9.84 10.19
CA SER A 44 -15.92 9.86 10.58
C SER A 44 -15.50 8.69 11.48
N GLY A 45 -16.29 8.35 12.51
CA GLY A 45 -15.98 7.23 13.40
C GLY A 45 -16.12 5.85 12.74
N ARG A 46 -17.07 5.69 11.80
CA ARG A 46 -17.23 4.43 11.04
C ARG A 46 -16.10 4.27 10.02
N ALA A 47 -15.74 5.34 9.32
CA ALA A 47 -14.63 5.32 8.37
C ALA A 47 -13.32 4.90 9.06
N LEU A 48 -13.04 5.43 10.25
CA LEU A 48 -11.87 5.07 11.02
C LEU A 48 -11.89 3.60 11.48
N ALA A 49 -13.05 3.12 11.96
CA ALA A 49 -13.19 1.72 12.39
C ALA A 49 -12.98 0.73 11.24
N TRP A 50 -13.51 1.03 10.05
CA TRP A 50 -13.35 0.17 8.87
C TRP A 50 -11.92 0.18 8.32
N ASN A 51 -11.28 1.35 8.33
CA ASN A 51 -9.87 1.48 8.00
C ASN A 51 -8.98 0.65 8.97
N PHE A 52 -9.27 0.70 10.27
CA PHE A 52 -8.58 -0.13 11.27
C PHE A 52 -8.83 -1.64 11.08
N VAL A 53 -10.05 -2.05 10.73
CA VAL A 53 -10.37 -3.46 10.42
C VAL A 53 -9.61 -3.94 9.18
N SER A 54 -9.44 -3.07 8.17
CA SER A 54 -8.61 -3.36 6.99
C SER A 54 -7.13 -3.58 7.36
N ALA A 55 -6.57 -2.76 8.25
CA ALA A 55 -5.21 -2.96 8.74
C ALA A 55 -5.06 -4.31 9.50
N LEU A 56 -6.09 -4.72 10.25
CA LEU A 56 -6.12 -6.03 10.92
C LEU A 56 -6.16 -7.21 9.94
N THR A 57 -6.91 -7.10 8.84
CA THR A 57 -6.93 -8.17 7.81
C THR A 57 -5.58 -8.29 7.10
N ALA A 58 -4.87 -7.19 6.87
CA ALA A 58 -3.50 -7.21 6.35
C ALA A 58 -2.51 -7.92 7.30
N LEU A 59 -2.65 -7.66 8.61
CA LEU A 59 -1.90 -8.37 9.66
C LEU A 59 -2.21 -9.87 9.69
N LEU A 60 -3.49 -10.25 9.58
CA LEU A 60 -3.92 -11.65 9.50
C LEU A 60 -3.40 -12.33 8.24
N GLY A 61 -3.45 -11.67 7.08
CA GLY A 61 -2.88 -12.18 5.83
C GLY A 61 -1.37 -12.43 5.94
N THR A 62 -0.64 -11.48 6.55
CA THR A 62 0.80 -11.62 6.83
C THR A 62 1.08 -12.82 7.76
N ALA A 63 0.33 -12.94 8.86
CA ALA A 63 0.49 -14.04 9.81
C ALA A 63 0.18 -15.40 9.16
N LEU A 64 -0.84 -15.46 8.30
CA LEU A 64 -1.22 -16.66 7.55
C LEU A 64 -0.08 -17.07 6.60
N VAL A 65 0.40 -16.16 5.76
CA VAL A 65 1.52 -16.42 4.85
C VAL A 65 2.76 -16.93 5.61
N LEU A 66 3.15 -16.26 6.70
CA LEU A 66 4.29 -16.71 7.52
C LEU A 66 4.07 -18.09 8.14
N SER A 67 2.84 -18.41 8.55
CA SER A 67 2.51 -19.73 9.12
C SER A 67 2.57 -20.85 8.08
N PHE A 68 2.23 -20.56 6.82
CA PHE A 68 2.33 -21.53 5.71
C PHE A 68 3.77 -21.64 5.15
N THR A 69 4.56 -20.57 5.19
CA THR A 69 5.94 -20.54 4.67
C THR A 69 6.98 -21.04 5.69
N SER A 70 6.71 -20.97 6.99
CA SER A 70 7.64 -21.40 8.05
C SER A 70 7.98 -22.91 8.08
N GLY A 71 7.33 -23.72 7.24
CA GLY A 71 7.64 -25.15 7.05
C GLY A 71 8.50 -25.48 5.82
N THR A 72 8.86 -24.50 4.98
CA THR A 72 9.62 -24.73 3.74
C THR A 72 11.00 -24.09 3.85
N SER A 73 12.02 -24.92 4.09
CA SER A 73 13.42 -24.48 4.18
C SER A 73 13.92 -23.89 2.85
N ASP A 74 14.19 -22.59 2.84
CA ASP A 74 15.32 -21.90 2.17
C ASP A 74 15.79 -22.35 0.77
N SER A 75 14.90 -22.66 -0.18
CA SER A 75 15.37 -23.03 -1.54
C SER A 75 14.68 -22.36 -2.73
N ASP A 76 13.40 -21.98 -2.64
CA ASP A 76 12.69 -21.46 -3.82
C ASP A 76 12.27 -20.00 -3.65
N HIS A 77 13.13 -19.10 -4.12
CA HIS A 77 12.87 -17.66 -4.30
C HIS A 77 11.75 -17.36 -5.33
N ASN A 78 10.95 -18.36 -5.72
CA ASN A 78 9.96 -18.29 -6.79
C ASN A 78 8.50 -18.43 -6.29
N GLY A 79 8.28 -18.82 -5.03
CA GLY A 79 6.94 -19.03 -4.48
C GLY A 79 6.13 -17.76 -4.19
N ASN A 80 6.80 -16.62 -4.00
CA ASN A 80 6.15 -15.36 -3.62
C ASN A 80 5.67 -14.51 -4.82
N GLY A 81 6.18 -14.77 -6.03
CA GLY A 81 5.91 -13.91 -7.19
C GLY A 81 4.43 -13.88 -7.62
N LEU A 82 3.67 -14.96 -7.41
CA LEU A 82 2.23 -15.00 -7.71
C LEU A 82 1.42 -14.17 -6.71
N LEU A 83 1.77 -14.22 -5.43
CA LEU A 83 1.11 -13.42 -4.39
C LEU A 83 1.45 -11.93 -4.56
N GLU A 84 2.71 -11.62 -4.80
CA GLU A 84 3.17 -10.27 -5.10
C GLU A 84 2.52 -9.72 -6.38
N GLY A 85 2.44 -10.54 -7.43
CA GLY A 85 1.74 -10.19 -8.67
C GLY A 85 0.23 -9.97 -8.48
N PHE A 86 -0.41 -10.76 -7.63
CA PHE A 86 -1.82 -10.56 -7.27
C PHE A 86 -2.05 -9.25 -6.51
N VAL A 87 -1.20 -8.93 -5.53
CA VAL A 87 -1.27 -7.68 -4.76
C VAL A 87 -0.99 -6.48 -5.67
N ALA A 88 0.06 -6.55 -6.50
CA ALA A 88 0.39 -5.50 -7.47
C ALA A 88 -0.75 -5.28 -8.48
N GLY A 89 -1.36 -6.36 -8.99
CA GLY A 89 -2.54 -6.30 -9.86
C GLY A 89 -3.74 -5.63 -9.19
N GLY A 90 -3.97 -5.89 -7.90
CA GLY A 90 -5.02 -5.23 -7.12
C GLY A 90 -4.82 -3.72 -7.02
N PHE A 91 -3.60 -3.26 -6.72
CA PHE A 91 -3.28 -1.83 -6.71
C PHE A 91 -3.43 -1.17 -8.08
N ILE A 92 -3.02 -1.85 -9.16
CA ILE A 92 -3.22 -1.38 -10.53
C ILE A 92 -4.72 -1.23 -10.83
N TYR A 93 -5.55 -2.23 -10.48
CA TYR A 93 -6.99 -2.19 -10.70
C TYR A 93 -7.65 -1.01 -9.97
N ILE A 94 -7.36 -0.85 -8.67
CA ILE A 94 -7.90 0.27 -7.88
C ILE A 94 -7.47 1.61 -8.49
N SER A 95 -6.19 1.76 -8.83
CA SER A 95 -5.66 2.98 -9.46
C SER A 95 -6.31 3.28 -10.80
N LEU A 96 -6.55 2.26 -11.63
CA LEU A 96 -7.23 2.42 -12.92
C LEU A 96 -8.69 2.82 -12.73
N THR A 97 -9.42 2.14 -11.85
CA THR A 97 -10.85 2.45 -11.61
C THR A 97 -11.07 3.79 -10.92
N GLY A 98 -10.10 4.30 -10.15
CA GLY A 98 -10.16 5.63 -9.56
C GLY A 98 -9.72 6.72 -10.55
N VAL A 99 -8.43 6.70 -10.93
CA VAL A 99 -7.79 7.78 -11.68
C VAL A 99 -8.21 7.77 -13.15
N LEU A 100 -8.24 6.60 -13.81
CA LEU A 100 -8.61 6.55 -15.24
C LEU A 100 -10.10 6.82 -15.43
N ALA A 101 -10.95 6.41 -14.49
CA ALA A 101 -12.38 6.78 -14.52
C ALA A 101 -12.59 8.28 -14.32
N ASP A 102 -11.86 8.90 -13.39
CA ASP A 102 -11.90 10.36 -13.17
C ASP A 102 -11.38 11.14 -14.39
N MET A 103 -10.31 10.67 -15.03
CA MET A 103 -9.79 11.23 -16.29
C MET A 103 -10.76 11.06 -17.46
N ALA A 104 -11.45 9.92 -17.57
CA ALA A 104 -12.44 9.70 -18.60
C ALA A 104 -13.71 10.54 -18.39
N ALA A 105 -14.06 10.84 -17.13
CA ALA A 105 -15.18 11.69 -16.76
C ALA A 105 -14.87 13.19 -16.89
N SER A 106 -13.61 13.59 -16.71
CA SER A 106 -13.15 14.98 -16.72
C SER A 106 -12.51 15.36 -18.06
N ALA A 107 -13.18 16.14 -18.90
CA ALA A 107 -12.64 16.58 -20.21
C ALA A 107 -11.57 17.70 -20.13
N ASP A 108 -10.90 17.87 -18.99
CA ASP A 108 -9.95 18.96 -18.73
C ASP A 108 -8.49 18.51 -18.91
N LEU A 109 -7.91 18.86 -20.06
CA LEU A 109 -6.54 18.49 -20.44
C LEU A 109 -5.48 18.93 -19.41
N ASN A 110 -5.65 20.10 -18.78
CA ASN A 110 -4.70 20.62 -17.79
C ASN A 110 -4.68 19.77 -16.51
N ARG A 111 -5.84 19.28 -16.06
CA ARG A 111 -5.93 18.35 -14.90
C ARG A 111 -5.29 17.01 -15.23
N THR A 112 -5.53 16.49 -16.43
CA THR A 112 -4.91 15.25 -16.90
C THR A 112 -3.39 15.34 -16.94
N VAL A 113 -2.84 16.45 -17.45
CA VAL A 113 -1.38 16.67 -17.49
C VAL A 113 -0.79 16.69 -16.09
N TRP A 114 -1.43 17.38 -15.14
CA TRP A 114 -0.98 17.38 -13.74
C TRP A 114 -1.07 16.00 -13.08
N GLN A 115 -2.14 15.24 -13.33
CA GLN A 115 -2.27 13.86 -12.82
C GLN A 115 -1.18 12.94 -13.38
N LEU A 116 -0.86 13.04 -14.67
CA LEU A 116 0.20 12.27 -15.32
C LEU A 116 1.58 12.61 -14.75
N ILE A 117 1.89 13.90 -14.57
CA ILE A 117 3.16 14.34 -13.96
C ILE A 117 3.28 13.76 -12.54
N CYS A 118 2.24 13.86 -11.72
CA CYS A 118 2.22 13.31 -10.36
C CYS A 118 2.42 11.79 -10.34
N MET A 119 1.77 11.04 -11.24
CA MET A 119 1.98 9.59 -11.38
C MET A 119 3.42 9.27 -11.78
N CYS A 120 4.00 9.97 -12.76
CA CYS A 120 5.38 9.75 -13.18
C CYS A 120 6.38 10.04 -12.06
N THR A 121 6.18 11.12 -11.28
CA THR A 121 7.02 11.40 -10.11
C THR A 121 6.87 10.35 -9.01
N GLY A 122 5.67 9.82 -8.80
CA GLY A 122 5.45 8.72 -7.85
C GLY A 122 6.21 7.46 -8.24
N VAL A 123 6.15 7.06 -9.52
CA VAL A 123 6.90 5.91 -10.05
C VAL A 123 8.42 6.12 -9.94
N TRP A 124 8.90 7.35 -10.07
CA TRP A 124 10.32 7.67 -9.92
C TRP A 124 10.82 7.61 -8.47
N MET A 125 9.91 7.74 -7.50
CA MET A 125 10.24 7.83 -6.07
C MET A 125 10.24 6.46 -5.36
N CYS A 126 9.64 5.44 -5.99
CA CYS A 126 9.63 4.03 -5.53
C CYS A 126 10.85 3.25 -6.03
#